data_AF-A0A1Y1YBE2-F1
#
_entry.id   AF-A0A1Y1YBE2-F1
#
_cell.length_a   1.000
_cell.length_b   1.000
_cell.length_c   1.000
_cell.angle_alpha   90.00
_cell.angle_beta   90.00
_cell.angle_gamma   90.00
#
_symmetry.space_group_name_H-M   'P 1'
#
loop_
_entity.id
_entity.type
_entity.pdbx_description
1 polymer ?
#
loop_
_entity_poly.entity_id
_entity_poly.type
_entity_poly.pdbx_seq_one_letter_code
_entity_poly.pdbx_strand_id
1 'polypeptide(L)'
;MLKKPLRHIIFPSFLLLCRSLLVKGAEKIQVPPPLTLPPEQPSCLSLNQSVFCGGSYGRYYISSKALVSNSPVTDIQAFDRALGYYFGSPTDITQINAAFNCSAGIGWDGVYEPPYRVSFTCRALLNNNYTDVCNAANPIPPLCQSTCLSYIDGWSTVIKNQTICPATPQEMNIKLQNLQTWCDSFPFTGAESNCISGPVDQDNTCGFILPLQSASLCTFCSFSNAKCCQSESALACPGSSSWRTKPGISTAALVCSIVFSCLGGIGLIIGLIFFFKRRRLSYGNSNKTTSQNMQVSIPNTADSTARLNITIPSVCEYVCEFPYRPALPDELALEVDDVIVIVWTFDDGWAVGRNLSRGGEGAFPMACVTVKQVDNVEYTGATPQTGGIPRRTSSKRTSNRPKSLS
;
A
#
# COMPACT_ATOMS: atom_id res chain seq x y z
N MET A 1 39.16 32.85 -22.41
CA MET A 1 39.27 34.21 -22.96
C MET A 1 37.99 34.56 -23.70
N LEU A 2 37.42 35.73 -23.39
CA LEU A 2 36.38 36.53 -24.10
C LEU A 2 35.04 35.83 -24.46
N LYS A 3 33.94 36.11 -23.74
CA LYS A 3 33.05 37.31 -23.76
C LYS A 3 31.96 37.25 -24.87
N LYS A 4 30.72 37.00 -24.39
CA LYS A 4 29.36 37.47 -24.77
C LYS A 4 29.26 38.73 -25.68
N PRO A 5 28.05 39.22 -26.06
CA PRO A 5 26.81 38.60 -26.60
C PRO A 5 26.21 39.46 -27.77
N LEU A 6 25.04 39.10 -28.31
CA LEU A 6 24.23 40.00 -29.18
C LEU A 6 22.89 40.42 -28.52
N ARG A 7 22.59 41.70 -28.75
CA ARG A 7 21.51 42.64 -28.36
C ARG A 7 20.18 42.36 -29.10
N HIS A 8 19.02 43.01 -28.96
CA HIS A 8 18.29 44.00 -28.10
C HIS A 8 16.92 44.18 -28.80
N ILE A 9 15.81 44.36 -28.10
CA ILE A 9 14.63 45.19 -28.51
C ILE A 9 13.98 45.71 -27.19
N ILE A 10 14.22 46.93 -26.71
CA ILE A 10 13.61 48.27 -26.96
C ILE A 10 12.34 48.58 -26.12
N PHE A 11 12.43 49.75 -25.48
CA PHE A 11 11.63 50.50 -24.47
C PHE A 11 10.35 51.20 -25.04
N PRO A 12 9.45 51.82 -24.22
CA PRO A 12 9.56 53.22 -23.72
C PRO A 12 9.18 53.39 -22.23
N SER A 13 9.93 54.12 -21.38
CA SER A 13 10.12 55.58 -21.25
C SER A 13 9.05 56.28 -20.41
N PHE A 14 9.40 56.66 -19.18
CA PHE A 14 8.95 57.92 -18.58
C PHE A 14 10.14 58.58 -17.87
N LEU A 15 10.55 59.73 -18.42
CA LEU A 15 11.51 60.68 -17.88
C LEU A 15 10.79 61.57 -16.85
N LEU A 16 11.44 61.84 -15.72
CA LEU A 16 11.31 63.15 -15.07
C LEU A 16 12.60 63.50 -14.34
N LEU A 17 13.04 64.72 -14.66
CA LEU A 17 14.27 65.36 -14.27
C LEU A 17 14.37 65.58 -12.76
N CYS A 18 15.56 65.38 -12.18
CA CYS A 18 16.06 66.35 -11.22
C CYS A 18 17.59 66.41 -11.22
N ARG A 19 18.08 67.66 -11.33
CA ARG A 19 19.47 68.05 -11.49
C ARG A 19 20.31 67.76 -10.23
N SER A 20 21.57 67.51 -10.50
CA SER A 20 22.71 67.44 -9.59
C SER A 20 22.86 68.70 -8.71
N LEU A 21 22.90 68.49 -7.39
CA LEU A 21 23.53 69.37 -6.41
C LEU A 21 24.68 68.60 -5.76
N LEU A 22 25.90 69.06 -6.04
CA LEU A 22 27.14 68.63 -5.39
C LEU A 22 27.17 69.17 -3.95
N VAL A 23 26.89 68.31 -2.98
CA VAL A 23 27.24 68.57 -1.57
C VAL A 23 28.57 67.90 -1.29
N LYS A 24 29.60 68.73 -1.07
CA LYS A 24 30.90 68.30 -0.53
C LYS A 24 30.77 68.05 0.96
N GLY A 25 31.25 66.90 1.42
CA GLY A 25 31.51 66.61 2.83
C GLY A 25 30.33 66.02 3.59
N ALA A 26 30.15 64.70 3.48
CA ALA A 26 29.48 63.91 4.51
C ALA A 26 30.45 62.82 4.95
N GLU A 27 30.91 62.92 6.19
CA GLU A 27 31.59 61.85 6.90
C GLU A 27 30.70 60.61 6.86
N LYS A 28 31.22 59.49 6.35
CA LYS A 28 30.48 58.22 6.29
C LYS A 28 30.21 57.77 7.73
N ILE A 29 29.01 58.05 8.23
CA ILE A 29 28.48 57.35 9.40
C ILE A 29 28.38 55.88 8.99
N GLN A 30 29.25 55.05 9.56
CA GLN A 30 29.21 53.61 9.38
C GLN A 30 28.00 53.09 10.15
N VAL A 31 26.86 52.96 9.44
CA VAL A 31 25.69 52.29 9.97
C VAL A 31 26.10 50.85 10.28
N PRO A 32 25.95 50.36 11.54
CA PRO A 32 26.22 48.96 11.84
C PRO A 32 25.34 48.09 10.93
N PRO A 33 25.84 46.93 10.47
CA PRO A 33 25.02 46.01 9.68
C PRO A 33 23.69 45.77 10.42
N PRO A 34 22.55 45.79 9.72
CA PRO A 34 21.27 45.53 10.36
C PRO A 34 21.37 44.21 11.11
N LEU A 35 21.00 44.23 12.39
CA LEU A 35 20.90 43.02 13.19
C LEU A 35 20.01 42.06 12.41
N THR A 36 20.60 40.96 11.92
CA THR A 36 19.85 39.89 11.29
C THR A 36 18.88 39.38 12.36
N LEU A 37 17.59 39.64 12.17
CA LEU A 37 16.55 39.02 12.98
C LEU A 37 16.81 37.51 12.96
N PRO A 38 16.77 36.81 14.11
CA PRO A 38 16.87 35.36 14.12
C PRO A 38 15.87 34.80 13.10
N PRO A 39 16.24 33.77 12.32
CA PRO A 39 15.32 33.16 11.38
C PRO A 39 14.03 32.82 12.13
N GLU A 40 12.90 33.26 11.57
CA GLU A 40 11.56 33.03 12.15
C GLU A 40 11.43 31.54 12.48
N GLN A 41 11.28 31.25 13.78
CA GLN A 41 11.23 29.89 14.30
C GLN A 41 10.04 29.18 13.65
N PRO A 42 10.21 27.94 13.17
CA PRO A 42 9.09 27.19 12.60
C PRO A 42 8.00 27.02 13.65
N SER A 43 6.73 27.18 13.26
CA SER A 43 5.63 26.73 14.12
C SER A 43 5.61 25.21 14.17
N CYS A 44 5.42 24.67 15.38
CA CYS A 44 5.41 23.23 15.62
C CYS A 44 3.97 22.73 15.72
N LEU A 45 3.55 21.93 14.75
CA LEU A 45 2.19 21.44 14.59
C LEU A 45 2.07 20.07 15.26
N SER A 46 1.13 19.92 16.21
CA SER A 46 0.94 18.66 16.94
C SER A 46 0.30 17.59 16.05
N LEU A 47 0.90 16.40 15.99
CA LEU A 47 0.35 15.30 15.19
C LEU A 47 -0.84 14.58 15.83
N ASN A 48 -1.24 14.92 17.06
CA ASN A 48 -2.25 14.19 17.83
C ASN A 48 -3.59 13.98 17.10
N GLN A 49 -3.96 14.93 16.22
CA GLN A 49 -5.20 14.88 15.45
C GLN A 49 -4.98 14.51 13.97
N SER A 50 -3.76 14.12 13.59
CA SER A 50 -3.48 13.68 12.23
C SER A 50 -4.16 12.35 11.94
N VAL A 51 -4.89 12.26 10.83
CA VAL A 51 -5.51 11.03 10.37
C VAL A 51 -4.45 9.97 10.02
N PHE A 52 -3.34 10.40 9.42
CA PHE A 52 -2.28 9.49 8.98
C PHE A 52 -1.23 9.22 10.06
N CYS A 53 -0.76 10.28 10.72
CA CYS A 53 0.35 10.22 11.68
C CYS A 53 -0.12 10.48 13.13
N GLY A 54 -1.40 10.25 13.45
CA GLY A 54 -1.95 10.49 14.79
C GLY A 54 -1.77 9.35 15.78
N GLY A 55 -1.38 8.16 15.32
CA GLY A 55 -1.19 6.97 16.16
C GLY A 55 -0.04 7.10 17.17
N SER A 56 0.98 6.26 17.05
CA SER A 56 2.18 6.33 17.91
C SER A 56 2.94 7.65 17.74
N TYR A 57 2.74 8.34 16.62
CA TYR A 57 3.32 9.65 16.33
C TYR A 57 2.55 10.84 16.95
N GLY A 58 1.34 10.65 17.47
CA GLY A 58 0.46 11.75 17.93
C GLY A 58 1.05 12.62 19.06
N ARG A 59 2.01 12.09 19.81
CA ARG A 59 2.74 12.81 20.88
C ARG A 59 3.90 13.70 20.39
N TYR A 60 4.13 13.75 19.08
CA TYR A 60 5.21 14.51 18.45
C TYR A 60 4.64 15.64 17.59
N TYR A 61 5.56 16.45 17.07
CA TYR A 61 5.24 17.63 16.29
C TYR A 61 5.92 17.57 14.93
N ILE A 62 5.29 18.13 13.90
CA ILE A 62 5.91 18.42 12.61
C ILE A 62 6.12 19.93 12.47
N SER A 63 7.24 20.33 11.85
CA SER A 63 7.50 21.74 11.56
C SER A 63 6.61 22.23 10.42
N SER A 64 6.10 23.46 10.50
CA SER A 64 5.40 24.10 9.39
C SER A 64 6.27 24.41 8.17
N LYS A 65 7.59 24.26 8.30
CA LYS A 65 8.54 24.31 7.18
C LYS A 65 8.76 22.95 6.51
N ALA A 66 8.16 21.87 7.03
CA ALA A 66 8.16 20.58 6.36
C ALA A 66 7.35 20.66 5.05
N LEU A 67 7.73 19.84 4.08
CA LEU A 67 7.06 19.73 2.79
C LEU A 67 6.61 18.29 2.57
N VAL A 68 5.38 18.12 2.09
CA VAL A 68 4.86 16.83 1.61
C VAL A 68 4.68 16.94 0.10
N SER A 69 5.53 16.28 -0.67
CA SER A 69 5.55 16.38 -2.15
C SER A 69 5.56 17.84 -2.65
N ASN A 70 6.41 18.69 -2.06
CA ASN A 70 6.51 20.14 -2.29
C ASN A 70 5.32 20.99 -1.83
N SER A 71 4.31 20.39 -1.20
CA SER A 71 3.19 21.11 -0.60
C SER A 71 3.58 21.60 0.81
N PRO A 72 3.39 22.89 1.13
CA PRO A 72 3.67 23.41 2.46
C PRO A 72 2.69 22.87 3.49
N VAL A 73 3.18 22.62 4.70
CA VAL A 73 2.39 22.10 5.82
C VAL A 73 2.03 23.26 6.76
N THR A 74 0.95 23.98 6.48
CA THR A 74 0.53 25.16 7.28
C THR A 74 -0.19 24.79 8.56
N ASP A 75 -0.89 23.67 8.56
CA ASP A 75 -1.66 23.10 9.67
C ASP A 75 -1.78 21.58 9.49
N ILE A 76 -2.38 20.90 10.46
CA ILE A 76 -2.51 19.43 10.45
C ILE A 76 -3.51 18.94 9.41
N GLN A 77 -4.56 19.71 9.12
CA GLN A 77 -5.50 19.33 8.07
C GLN A 77 -4.83 19.42 6.68
N ALA A 78 -3.99 20.43 6.44
CA ALA A 78 -3.19 20.56 5.23
C ALA A 78 -2.14 19.44 5.12
N PHE A 79 -1.53 19.05 6.24
CA PHE A 79 -0.66 17.88 6.31
C PHE A 79 -1.36 16.59 5.85
N ASP A 80 -2.53 16.31 6.44
CA ASP A 80 -3.29 15.10 6.12
C ASP A 80 -3.84 15.13 4.69
N ARG A 81 -4.34 16.29 4.22
CA ARG A 81 -4.75 16.43 2.81
C ARG A 81 -3.57 16.17 1.86
N ALA A 82 -2.39 16.70 2.17
CA ALA A 82 -1.21 16.47 1.32
C ALA A 82 -0.79 15.00 1.30
N LEU A 83 -0.90 14.28 2.42
CA LEU A 83 -0.67 12.82 2.45
C LEU A 83 -1.75 12.04 1.69
N GLY A 84 -3.02 12.41 1.85
CA GLY A 84 -4.14 11.81 1.13
C GLY A 84 -4.03 12.01 -0.38
N TYR A 85 -3.55 13.17 -0.84
CA TYR A 85 -3.24 13.43 -2.24
C TYR A 85 -1.94 12.80 -2.71
N TYR A 86 -1.03 12.46 -1.81
CA TYR A 86 0.23 11.82 -2.20
C TYR A 86 0.01 10.33 -2.46
N PHE A 87 -0.62 9.61 -1.53
CA PHE A 87 -0.73 8.16 -1.61
C PHE A 87 -1.56 7.72 -2.82
N GLY A 88 -0.93 6.88 -3.65
CA GLY A 88 -1.52 6.38 -4.88
C GLY A 88 -1.40 7.35 -6.04
N SER A 89 -1.12 8.64 -5.85
CA SER A 89 -1.08 9.66 -6.91
C SER A 89 -0.12 9.34 -8.06
N PRO A 90 -0.26 9.98 -9.24
CA PRO A 90 0.70 9.82 -10.34
C PRO A 90 2.15 10.10 -9.94
N THR A 91 2.37 11.02 -9.01
CA THR A 91 3.71 11.36 -8.50
C THR A 91 4.27 10.22 -7.66
N ASP A 92 3.47 9.68 -6.74
CA ASP A 92 3.82 8.52 -5.92
C ASP A 92 4.10 7.28 -6.78
N ILE A 93 3.20 6.98 -7.72
CA ILE A 93 3.37 5.91 -8.72
C ILE A 93 4.71 6.06 -9.46
N THR A 94 5.01 7.26 -9.96
CA THR A 94 6.25 7.51 -10.71
C THR A 94 7.48 7.33 -9.83
N GLN A 95 7.46 7.86 -8.60
CA GLN A 95 8.58 7.76 -7.66
C GLN A 95 8.86 6.32 -7.22
N ILE A 96 7.82 5.55 -6.89
CA ILE A 96 7.95 4.15 -6.49
C ILE A 96 8.46 3.29 -7.64
N ASN A 97 7.89 3.44 -8.84
CA ASN A 97 8.36 2.69 -10.02
C ASN A 97 9.80 3.05 -10.39
N ALA A 98 10.19 4.32 -10.25
CA ALA A 98 11.58 4.74 -10.42
C ALA A 98 12.50 4.13 -9.35
N ALA A 99 12.09 4.14 -8.08
CA ALA A 99 12.85 3.56 -6.99
C ALA A 99 13.10 2.06 -7.15
N PHE A 100 12.12 1.33 -7.68
CA PHE A 100 12.22 -0.12 -7.95
C PHE A 100 12.81 -0.45 -9.32
N ASN A 101 13.07 0.56 -10.15
CA ASN A 101 13.51 0.41 -11.53
C ASN A 101 12.57 -0.53 -12.34
N CYS A 102 11.26 -0.26 -12.27
CA CYS A 102 10.21 -1.05 -12.93
C CYS A 102 9.76 -0.48 -14.29
N SER A 103 10.54 0.43 -14.88
CA SER A 103 10.20 1.12 -16.14
C SER A 103 10.09 0.22 -17.37
N ALA A 104 10.63 -1.01 -17.32
CA ALA A 104 10.53 -1.98 -18.42
C ALA A 104 9.17 -2.71 -18.46
N GLY A 105 8.35 -2.59 -17.41
CA GLY A 105 7.04 -3.23 -17.31
C GLY A 105 5.89 -2.23 -17.37
N ILE A 106 4.69 -2.70 -17.00
CA ILE A 106 3.54 -1.81 -16.81
C ILE A 106 3.70 -0.90 -15.59
N GLY A 107 4.59 -1.24 -14.66
CA GLY A 107 4.77 -0.54 -13.40
C GLY A 107 3.63 -0.80 -12.41
N TRP A 108 3.90 -0.51 -11.15
CA TRP A 108 2.87 -0.44 -10.11
C TRP A 108 1.87 0.66 -10.46
N ASP A 109 0.58 0.39 -10.26
CA ASP A 109 -0.55 1.19 -10.73
C ASP A 109 -1.16 2.11 -9.65
N GLY A 110 -0.62 2.08 -8.43
CA GLY A 110 -1.15 2.83 -7.30
C GLY A 110 -2.18 2.08 -6.46
N VAL A 111 -2.63 0.89 -6.90
CA VAL A 111 -3.77 0.19 -6.27
C VAL A 111 -3.29 -0.70 -5.11
N TYR A 112 -2.23 -1.46 -5.33
CA TYR A 112 -1.69 -2.31 -4.28
C TYR A 112 -0.85 -1.50 -3.31
N GLU A 113 -1.17 -1.53 -2.02
CA GLU A 113 -0.39 -0.80 -1.03
C GLU A 113 0.03 -1.73 0.12
N PRO A 114 1.34 -1.75 0.46
CA PRO A 114 1.85 -2.63 1.49
C PRO A 114 1.45 -2.16 2.90
N PRO A 115 1.37 -3.08 3.87
CA PRO A 115 1.10 -2.73 5.25
C PRO A 115 2.18 -1.80 5.81
N TYR A 116 1.78 -0.94 6.74
CA TYR A 116 2.65 0.00 7.46
C TYR A 116 3.32 1.07 6.60
N ARG A 117 2.87 1.24 5.35
CA ARG A 117 3.30 2.32 4.46
C ARG A 117 3.23 3.68 5.13
N VAL A 118 2.14 3.94 5.85
CA VAL A 118 1.94 5.23 6.54
C VAL A 118 2.92 5.41 7.70
N SER A 119 3.16 4.40 8.54
CA SER A 119 4.18 4.49 9.60
C SER A 119 5.57 4.77 9.03
N PHE A 120 5.92 4.11 7.90
CA PHE A 120 7.17 4.36 7.19
C PHE A 120 7.27 5.81 6.68
N THR A 121 6.23 6.28 5.99
CA THR A 121 6.18 7.65 5.46
C THR A 121 6.20 8.71 6.55
N CYS A 122 5.42 8.54 7.64
CA CYS A 122 5.41 9.44 8.78
C CYS A 122 6.81 9.55 9.38
N ARG A 123 7.52 8.43 9.58
CA ARG A 123 8.89 8.51 10.12
C ARG A 123 9.85 9.20 9.16
N ALA A 124 9.74 8.95 7.86
CA ALA A 124 10.56 9.60 6.83
C ALA A 124 10.39 11.11 6.85
N LEU A 125 9.14 11.59 6.84
CA LEU A 125 8.80 13.01 6.82
C LEU A 125 9.29 13.73 8.08
N LEU A 126 9.22 13.06 9.23
CA LEU A 126 9.68 13.61 10.49
C LEU A 126 11.21 13.64 10.64
N ASN A 127 11.96 13.05 9.70
CA ASN A 127 13.41 13.00 9.74
C ASN A 127 14.05 14.25 9.08
N ASN A 128 13.88 15.42 9.70
CA ASN A 128 14.50 16.65 9.23
C ASN A 128 14.81 17.60 10.39
N ASN A 129 15.81 18.46 10.18
CA ASN A 129 16.30 19.40 11.18
C ASN A 129 15.22 20.34 11.76
N TYR A 130 14.28 20.82 10.94
CA TYR A 130 13.22 21.71 11.43
C TYR A 130 12.27 20.99 12.38
N THR A 131 12.01 19.72 12.11
CA THR A 131 11.16 18.87 12.95
C THR A 131 11.90 18.44 14.21
N ASP A 132 13.21 18.21 14.14
CA ASP A 132 14.03 17.92 15.33
C ASP A 132 13.98 19.09 16.33
N VAL A 133 13.99 20.34 15.85
CA VAL A 133 13.82 21.54 16.71
C VAL A 133 12.49 21.50 17.45
N CYS A 134 11.41 21.09 16.79
CA CYS A 134 10.09 20.96 17.40
C CYS A 134 10.00 19.84 18.45
N ASN A 135 10.92 18.87 18.41
CA ASN A 135 10.90 17.69 19.28
C ASN A 135 12.17 17.59 20.15
N ALA A 136 12.88 18.70 20.37
CA ALA A 136 14.15 18.71 21.10
C ALA A 136 14.03 18.15 22.53
N ALA A 137 12.89 18.37 23.20
CA ALA A 137 12.62 17.86 24.55
C ALA A 137 12.18 16.39 24.57
N ASN A 138 11.66 15.87 23.45
CA ASN A 138 11.16 14.50 23.32
C ASN A 138 11.51 13.97 21.91
N PRO A 139 12.76 13.54 21.69
CA PRO A 139 13.21 13.12 20.37
C PRO A 139 12.36 11.99 19.79
N ILE A 140 12.09 12.07 18.49
CA ILE A 140 11.27 11.06 17.81
C ILE A 140 12.09 9.77 17.64
N PRO A 141 11.68 8.64 18.22
CA PRO A 141 12.38 7.38 18.10
C PRO A 141 12.37 6.89 16.64
N PRO A 142 13.32 6.01 16.26
CA PRO A 142 13.27 5.37 14.95
C PRO A 142 12.00 4.52 14.78
N LEU A 143 11.62 4.23 13.54
CA LEU A 143 10.68 3.15 13.25
C LEU A 143 11.34 1.81 13.56
N CYS A 144 10.59 0.86 14.10
CA CYS A 144 11.12 -0.47 14.35
C CYS A 144 11.58 -1.10 13.03
N GLN A 145 12.78 -1.71 13.03
CA GLN A 145 13.30 -2.39 11.85
C GLN A 145 12.36 -3.50 11.38
N SER A 146 11.72 -4.22 12.30
CA SER A 146 10.69 -5.23 11.99
C SER A 146 9.48 -4.65 11.25
N THR A 147 9.09 -3.41 11.56
CA THR A 147 8.02 -2.70 10.83
C THR A 147 8.47 -2.30 9.45
N CYS A 148 9.69 -1.77 9.31
CA CYS A 148 10.28 -1.47 8.00
C CYS A 148 10.38 -2.72 7.12
N LEU A 149 10.85 -3.84 7.68
CA LEU A 149 10.94 -5.12 6.99
C LEU A 149 9.57 -5.61 6.51
N SER A 150 8.54 -5.49 7.34
CA SER A 150 7.16 -5.83 6.95
C SER A 150 6.63 -4.94 5.81
N TYR A 151 6.98 -3.65 5.83
CA TYR A 151 6.63 -2.71 4.77
C TYR A 151 7.31 -3.07 3.44
N ILE A 152 8.63 -3.30 3.44
CA ILE A 152 9.34 -3.63 2.19
C ILE A 152 9.00 -5.04 1.67
N ASP A 153 8.68 -6.00 2.54
CA ASP A 153 8.22 -7.32 2.11
C ASP A 153 6.90 -7.25 1.36
N GLY A 154 6.02 -6.32 1.76
CA GLY A 154 4.79 -6.02 1.05
C GLY A 154 5.04 -5.62 -0.41
N TRP A 155 6.12 -4.90 -0.72
CA TRP A 155 6.50 -4.55 -2.09
C TRP A 155 7.05 -5.73 -2.91
N SER A 156 7.42 -6.84 -2.27
CA SER A 156 8.01 -7.97 -2.97
C SER A 156 7.04 -8.59 -4.01
N THR A 157 5.73 -8.49 -3.80
CA THR A 157 4.69 -8.94 -4.74
C THR A 157 4.76 -8.17 -6.07
N VAL A 158 4.99 -6.85 -6.01
CA VAL A 158 5.15 -5.98 -7.18
C VAL A 158 6.46 -6.27 -7.89
N ILE A 159 7.55 -6.37 -7.13
CA ILE A 159 8.92 -6.56 -7.68
C ILE A 159 9.10 -7.94 -8.31
N LYS A 160 8.50 -8.99 -7.76
CA LYS A 160 8.62 -10.35 -8.29
C LYS A 160 7.74 -10.60 -9.52
N ASN A 161 6.77 -9.72 -9.79
CA ASN A 161 5.84 -9.89 -10.91
C ASN A 161 6.50 -9.46 -12.23
N GLN A 162 6.71 -10.41 -13.14
CA GLN A 162 7.40 -10.18 -14.42
C GLN A 162 6.62 -9.32 -15.41
N THR A 163 5.32 -9.11 -15.21
CA THR A 163 4.52 -8.19 -16.04
C THR A 163 4.63 -6.76 -15.50
N ILE A 164 4.57 -6.60 -14.18
CA ILE A 164 4.62 -5.31 -13.49
C ILE A 164 6.03 -4.74 -13.47
N CYS A 165 7.01 -5.54 -13.03
CA CYS A 165 8.39 -5.14 -12.85
C CYS A 165 9.36 -6.19 -13.44
N PRO A 166 9.48 -6.28 -14.79
CA PRO A 166 10.39 -7.21 -15.46
C PRO A 166 11.82 -7.10 -14.93
N ALA A 167 12.42 -8.26 -14.68
CA ALA A 167 13.80 -8.36 -14.22
C ALA A 167 14.32 -9.80 -14.41
N THR A 168 15.59 -9.93 -14.78
CA THR A 168 16.33 -11.19 -14.63
C THR A 168 16.41 -11.61 -13.15
N PRO A 169 16.66 -12.88 -12.82
CA PRO A 169 16.81 -13.32 -11.43
C PRO A 169 17.85 -12.52 -10.63
N GLN A 170 18.95 -12.15 -11.29
CA GLN A 170 20.02 -11.34 -10.70
C GLN A 170 19.54 -9.90 -10.42
N GLU A 171 18.90 -9.26 -11.39
CA GLU A 171 18.35 -7.91 -11.22
C GLU A 171 17.26 -7.88 -10.14
N MET A 172 16.41 -8.90 -10.08
CA MET A 172 15.38 -9.03 -9.06
C MET A 172 15.99 -9.10 -7.65
N ASN A 173 17.04 -9.91 -7.47
CA ASN A 173 17.73 -10.00 -6.19
C ASN A 173 18.38 -8.67 -5.80
N ILE A 174 18.96 -7.94 -6.76
CA ILE A 174 19.51 -6.59 -6.52
C ILE A 174 18.39 -5.63 -6.09
N LYS A 175 17.24 -5.64 -6.77
CA LYS A 175 16.07 -4.80 -6.40
C LYS A 175 15.61 -5.08 -4.96
N LEU A 176 15.50 -6.35 -4.58
CA LEU A 176 15.10 -6.74 -3.22
C LEU A 176 16.16 -6.38 -2.17
N GLN A 177 17.45 -6.55 -2.47
CA GLN A 177 18.54 -6.13 -1.58
C GLN A 177 18.57 -4.61 -1.39
N ASN A 178 18.38 -3.83 -2.45
CA ASN A 178 18.31 -2.38 -2.37
C ASN A 178 17.18 -1.91 -1.44
N LEU A 179 16.01 -2.59 -1.48
CA LEU A 179 14.93 -2.34 -0.53
C LEU A 179 15.34 -2.61 0.92
N GLN A 180 16.08 -3.70 1.18
CA GLN A 180 16.55 -4.03 2.52
C GLN A 180 17.44 -2.93 3.11
N THR A 181 18.27 -2.28 2.28
CA THR A 181 19.14 -1.19 2.75
C THR A 181 18.38 -0.01 3.37
N TRP A 182 17.10 0.18 3.01
CA TRP A 182 16.25 1.20 3.63
C TRP A 182 16.04 0.92 5.12
N CYS A 183 15.91 -0.35 5.48
CA CYS A 183 15.73 -0.80 6.87
C CYS A 183 17.04 -0.92 7.64
N ASP A 184 18.18 -0.80 6.96
CA ASP A 184 19.52 -0.80 7.58
C ASP A 184 20.03 0.63 7.87
N SER A 185 19.24 1.64 7.53
CA SER A 185 19.60 3.05 7.70
C SER A 185 18.62 3.77 8.63
N PHE A 186 19.15 4.67 9.47
CA PHE A 186 18.31 5.60 10.23
C PHE A 186 17.43 6.41 9.25
N PRO A 187 16.12 6.60 9.50
CA PRO A 187 15.41 6.42 10.77
C PRO A 187 14.68 5.08 10.96
N PHE A 188 15.03 4.02 10.23
CA PHE A 188 14.28 2.76 10.19
C PHE A 188 14.97 1.57 10.88
N THR A 189 16.02 1.85 11.66
CA THR A 189 16.89 0.85 12.32
C THR A 189 16.55 0.60 13.79
N GLY A 190 15.31 0.92 14.21
CA GLY A 190 14.92 0.82 15.62
C GLY A 190 14.85 -0.63 16.13
N ALA A 191 15.43 -0.89 17.29
CA ALA A 191 15.26 -2.15 18.02
C ALA A 191 13.96 -2.15 18.82
N GLU A 192 13.30 -3.31 18.96
CA GLU A 192 11.91 -3.46 19.46
C GLU A 192 11.58 -2.74 20.78
N SER A 193 12.55 -2.53 21.66
CA SER A 193 12.36 -1.83 22.94
C SER A 193 12.41 -0.31 22.87
N ASN A 194 12.90 0.28 21.77
CA ASN A 194 13.09 1.72 21.63
C ASN A 194 12.79 2.21 20.20
N CYS A 195 11.58 1.90 19.72
CA CYS A 195 11.14 2.26 18.38
C CYS A 195 9.62 2.36 18.29
N ILE A 196 9.12 2.99 17.22
CA ILE A 196 7.70 2.99 16.88
C ILE A 196 7.38 1.73 16.08
N SER A 197 6.47 0.92 16.63
CA SER A 197 6.01 -0.34 16.03
C SER A 197 4.78 -0.08 15.18
N GLY A 198 4.82 -0.45 13.90
CA GLY A 198 3.69 -0.31 12.98
C GLY A 198 2.40 -1.00 13.46
N PRO A 199 2.45 -2.25 13.96
CA PRO A 199 1.28 -2.91 14.55
C PRO A 199 0.65 -2.15 15.73
N VAL A 200 1.42 -1.32 16.45
CA VAL A 200 0.91 -0.50 17.57
C VAL A 200 0.45 0.86 17.05
N ASP A 201 1.16 1.44 16.09
CA ASP A 201 0.84 2.71 15.45
C ASP A 201 -0.46 2.64 14.62
N GLN A 202 -0.72 1.50 14.00
CA GLN A 202 -1.86 1.24 13.12
C GLN A 202 -2.63 0.01 13.59
N ASP A 203 -2.88 -0.07 14.89
CA ASP A 203 -3.55 -1.20 15.53
C ASP A 203 -5.00 -1.40 15.06
N ASN A 204 -5.67 -0.33 14.61
CA ASN A 204 -7.02 -0.39 14.08
C ASN A 204 -7.10 -0.83 12.62
N THR A 205 -6.03 -0.73 11.84
CA THR A 205 -6.08 -0.96 10.38
C THR A 205 -5.09 -2.02 9.92
N CYS A 206 -4.35 -2.68 10.81
CA CYS A 206 -3.30 -3.64 10.45
C CYS A 206 -2.27 -3.11 9.46
N GLY A 207 -2.05 -1.78 9.43
CA GLY A 207 -1.19 -1.16 8.43
C GLY A 207 -1.88 -0.72 7.14
N PHE A 208 -3.20 -0.91 7.02
CA PHE A 208 -4.01 -0.62 5.83
C PHE A 208 -4.99 0.55 6.06
N ILE A 209 -4.46 1.76 6.25
CA ILE A 209 -5.24 2.95 6.62
C ILE A 209 -5.97 3.67 5.47
N LEU A 210 -5.67 3.36 4.21
CA LEU A 210 -6.30 4.03 3.08
C LEU A 210 -7.63 3.33 2.68
N PRO A 211 -8.68 4.07 2.27
CA PRO A 211 -9.98 3.47 1.96
C PRO A 211 -9.91 2.38 0.89
N LEU A 212 -9.04 2.56 -0.10
CA LEU A 212 -8.79 1.60 -1.18
C LEU A 212 -8.16 0.27 -0.71
N GLN A 213 -7.60 0.23 0.49
CA GLN A 213 -6.93 -0.94 1.04
C GLN A 213 -7.87 -1.88 1.79
N SER A 214 -9.16 -1.57 1.90
CA SER A 214 -10.14 -2.42 2.60
C SER A 214 -10.09 -3.88 2.11
N ALA A 215 -9.97 -4.13 0.81
CA ALA A 215 -9.81 -5.48 0.27
C ALA A 215 -8.51 -6.16 0.71
N SER A 216 -7.40 -5.43 0.76
CA SER A 216 -6.09 -5.91 1.22
C SER A 216 -6.10 -6.22 2.72
N LEU A 217 -6.75 -5.36 3.53
CA LEU A 217 -7.00 -5.60 4.95
C LEU A 217 -7.79 -6.89 5.17
N CYS A 218 -8.90 -7.06 4.45
CA CYS A 218 -9.74 -8.25 4.57
C CYS A 218 -9.00 -9.51 4.15
N THR A 219 -8.23 -9.44 3.06
CA THR A 219 -7.41 -10.56 2.61
C THR A 219 -6.35 -10.90 3.65
N PHE A 220 -5.63 -9.92 4.20
CA PHE A 220 -4.65 -10.11 5.25
C PHE A 220 -5.27 -10.78 6.49
N CYS A 221 -6.39 -10.26 6.99
CA CYS A 221 -7.06 -10.79 8.18
C CYS A 221 -7.76 -12.14 7.97
N SER A 222 -8.01 -12.53 6.72
CA SER A 222 -8.47 -13.89 6.43
C SER A 222 -7.38 -14.95 6.67
N PHE A 223 -6.09 -14.58 6.69
CA PHE A 223 -4.95 -15.48 6.90
C PHE A 223 -4.13 -15.18 8.16
N SER A 224 -4.21 -13.96 8.69
CA SER A 224 -3.45 -13.49 9.85
C SER A 224 -4.24 -13.59 11.16
N ASN A 225 -3.54 -13.87 12.26
CA ASN A 225 -4.08 -13.81 13.62
C ASN A 225 -3.56 -12.58 14.39
N ALA A 226 -3.09 -11.55 13.69
CA ALA A 226 -2.61 -10.32 14.31
C ALA A 226 -3.72 -9.67 15.15
N LYS A 227 -3.34 -9.05 16.28
CA LYS A 227 -4.29 -8.37 17.20
C LYS A 227 -5.18 -7.36 16.47
N CYS A 228 -4.61 -6.62 15.51
CA CYS A 228 -5.32 -5.64 14.71
C CYS A 228 -6.47 -6.22 13.87
N CYS A 229 -6.47 -7.53 13.59
CA CYS A 229 -7.58 -8.18 12.86
C CYS A 229 -8.87 -8.33 13.68
N GLN A 230 -8.85 -7.88 14.94
CA GLN A 230 -10.01 -7.79 15.81
C GLN A 230 -10.55 -6.35 15.91
N SER A 231 -9.96 -5.40 15.18
CA SER A 231 -10.39 -4.00 15.16
C SER A 231 -11.74 -3.83 14.45
N GLU A 232 -12.39 -2.69 14.67
CA GLU A 232 -13.63 -2.32 13.97
C GLU A 232 -13.44 -2.30 12.44
N SER A 233 -12.32 -1.76 11.95
CA SER A 233 -12.03 -1.72 10.51
C SER A 233 -11.86 -3.12 9.91
N ALA A 234 -11.23 -4.06 10.63
CA ALA A 234 -11.13 -5.45 10.18
C ALA A 234 -12.46 -6.20 10.28
N LEU A 235 -13.31 -5.85 11.25
CA LEU A 235 -14.63 -6.45 11.43
C LEU A 235 -15.63 -6.05 10.33
N ALA A 236 -15.43 -4.91 9.68
CA ALA A 236 -16.19 -4.46 8.52
C ALA A 236 -16.01 -5.37 7.28
N CYS A 237 -15.03 -6.27 7.30
CA CYS A 237 -14.78 -7.19 6.21
C CYS A 237 -15.88 -8.27 6.03
N PRO A 238 -16.23 -8.62 4.79
CA PRO A 238 -17.18 -9.70 4.52
C PRO A 238 -16.68 -11.03 5.09
N GLY A 239 -17.52 -11.71 5.88
CA GLY A 239 -17.19 -13.03 6.45
C GLY A 239 -16.33 -13.01 7.72
N SER A 240 -16.16 -11.86 8.38
CA SER A 240 -15.36 -11.70 9.61
C SER A 240 -15.80 -12.61 10.79
N SER A 241 -17.05 -13.10 10.79
CA SER A 241 -17.53 -14.11 11.75
C SER A 241 -16.82 -15.46 11.60
N SER A 242 -16.37 -15.84 10.40
CA SER A 242 -15.72 -17.12 10.10
C SER A 242 -14.25 -17.17 10.59
N TRP A 243 -13.56 -16.02 10.61
CA TRP A 243 -12.17 -15.93 11.05
C TRP A 243 -12.01 -16.05 12.58
N ARG A 244 -13.08 -15.76 13.35
CA ARG A 244 -13.10 -15.95 14.81
C ARG A 244 -12.94 -17.41 15.25
N THR A 245 -13.18 -18.36 14.35
CA THR A 245 -13.18 -19.79 14.66
C THR A 245 -11.95 -20.56 14.16
N LYS A 246 -10.88 -19.91 13.69
CA LYS A 246 -9.64 -20.66 13.44
C LYS A 246 -9.17 -21.26 14.76
N PRO A 247 -9.16 -22.60 14.91
CA PRO A 247 -8.73 -23.19 16.16
C PRO A 247 -7.23 -22.88 16.27
N GLY A 248 -6.88 -22.05 17.26
CA GLY A 248 -5.50 -22.01 17.72
C GLY A 248 -5.12 -23.45 18.03
N ILE A 249 -4.16 -24.01 17.28
CA ILE A 249 -3.65 -25.35 17.54
C ILE A 249 -3.06 -25.30 18.94
N SER A 250 -3.80 -25.84 19.91
CA SER A 250 -3.38 -25.90 21.30
C SER A 250 -2.04 -26.61 21.36
N THR A 251 -1.07 -25.99 22.03
CA THR A 251 0.28 -26.52 22.25
C THR A 251 0.26 -27.93 22.86
N ALA A 252 -0.85 -28.34 23.49
CA ALA A 252 -1.09 -29.70 23.97
C ALA A 252 -1.11 -30.77 22.84
N ALA A 253 -1.59 -30.43 21.63
CA ALA A 253 -1.69 -31.38 20.52
C ALA A 253 -0.32 -31.73 19.91
N LEU A 254 0.64 -30.79 19.96
CA LEU A 254 2.01 -31.00 19.51
C LEU A 254 2.78 -31.94 20.46
N VAL A 255 2.54 -31.84 21.77
CA VAL A 255 3.21 -32.68 22.78
C VAL A 255 2.76 -34.15 22.65
N CYS A 256 1.48 -34.41 22.38
CA CYS A 256 1.01 -35.78 22.17
C CYS A 256 1.64 -36.42 20.92
N SER A 257 1.82 -35.66 19.84
CA SER A 257 2.34 -36.17 18.57
C SER A 257 3.82 -36.60 18.65
N ILE A 258 4.62 -35.89 19.45
CA ILE A 258 6.04 -36.22 19.68
C ILE A 258 6.17 -37.51 20.52
N VAL A 259 5.33 -37.68 21.55
CA VAL A 259 5.37 -38.87 22.42
C VAL A 259 5.00 -40.13 21.66
N PHE A 260 3.96 -40.11 20.81
CA PHE A 260 3.59 -41.27 20.00
C PHE A 260 4.62 -41.60 18.91
N SER A 261 5.30 -40.59 18.35
CA SER A 261 6.34 -40.79 17.33
C SER A 261 7.61 -41.41 17.92
N CYS A 262 8.02 -41.00 19.12
CA CYS A 262 9.18 -41.58 19.81
C CYS A 262 8.93 -43.04 20.23
N LEU A 263 7.72 -43.36 20.69
CA LEU A 263 7.36 -44.74 21.08
C LEU A 263 7.25 -45.68 19.87
N GLY A 264 6.72 -45.19 18.73
CA GLY A 264 6.66 -45.96 17.48
C GLY A 264 8.05 -46.23 16.88
N GLY A 265 8.97 -45.26 16.94
CA GLY A 265 10.33 -45.42 16.42
C GLY A 265 11.16 -46.47 17.17
N ILE A 266 11.01 -46.55 18.50
CA ILE A 266 11.72 -47.55 19.32
C ILE A 266 11.23 -48.96 19.00
N GLY A 267 9.92 -49.16 18.80
CA GLY A 267 9.35 -50.45 18.41
C GLY A 267 9.87 -50.95 17.05
N LEU A 268 10.02 -50.03 16.08
CA LEU A 268 10.51 -50.37 14.73
C LEU A 268 11.99 -50.77 14.76
N ILE A 269 12.82 -50.09 15.56
CA ILE A 269 14.24 -50.43 15.75
C ILE A 269 14.40 -51.79 16.41
N ILE A 270 13.61 -52.10 17.45
CA ILE A 270 13.63 -53.41 18.12
C ILE A 270 13.18 -54.52 17.15
N GLY A 271 12.14 -54.27 16.35
CA GLY A 271 11.66 -55.19 15.32
C GLY A 271 12.71 -55.49 14.25
N LEU A 272 13.44 -54.47 13.78
CA LEU A 272 14.54 -54.64 12.82
C LEU A 272 15.70 -55.43 13.43
N ILE A 273 16.10 -55.15 14.67
CA ILE A 273 17.16 -55.93 15.36
C ILE A 273 16.76 -57.40 15.48
N PHE A 274 15.50 -57.70 15.82
CA PHE A 274 15.01 -59.06 15.92
C PHE A 274 14.96 -59.75 14.54
N PHE A 275 14.56 -59.02 13.49
CA PHE A 275 14.54 -59.52 12.12
C PHE A 275 15.95 -59.83 11.58
N PHE A 276 16.93 -58.94 11.82
CA PHE A 276 18.32 -59.16 11.42
C PHE A 276 18.99 -60.27 12.25
N LYS A 277 18.62 -60.44 13.52
CA LYS A 277 19.07 -61.57 14.35
C LYS A 277 18.47 -62.90 13.88
N ARG A 278 17.21 -62.88 13.41
CA ARG A 278 16.51 -64.06 12.86
C ARG A 278 17.01 -64.46 11.45
N ARG A 279 17.56 -63.51 10.68
CA ARG A 279 18.19 -63.79 9.37
C ARG A 279 19.64 -64.29 9.45
N ARG A 280 20.31 -64.21 10.60
CA ARG A 280 21.68 -64.77 10.77
C ARG A 280 21.74 -66.29 11.05
N LEU A 281 20.62 -67.01 10.94
CA LEU A 281 20.55 -68.47 11.09
C LEU A 281 20.09 -69.19 9.82
N SER A 282 20.02 -68.52 8.68
CA SER A 282 19.77 -69.19 7.40
C SER A 282 20.56 -68.57 6.27
N TYR A 283 21.32 -69.45 5.63
CA TYR A 283 21.95 -69.30 4.31
C TYR A 283 23.34 -68.66 4.26
N GLY A 284 24.33 -69.55 4.25
CA GLY A 284 25.68 -69.28 3.81
C GLY A 284 25.84 -69.33 2.29
N ASN A 285 27.01 -68.84 1.88
CA ASN A 285 27.71 -69.04 0.61
C ASN A 285 27.10 -68.44 -0.67
N SER A 286 27.71 -67.37 -1.19
CA SER A 286 28.48 -67.42 -2.45
C SER A 286 29.01 -66.03 -2.83
N ASN A 287 30.28 -66.01 -3.23
CA ASN A 287 31.01 -64.87 -3.79
C ASN A 287 30.45 -64.45 -5.16
N LYS A 288 30.39 -63.13 -5.45
CA LYS A 288 31.04 -62.53 -6.63
C LYS A 288 31.03 -60.99 -6.58
N THR A 289 32.21 -60.45 -6.85
CA THR A 289 32.62 -59.06 -7.05
C THR A 289 31.84 -58.35 -8.15
N THR A 290 31.59 -57.04 -8.03
CA THR A 290 31.82 -56.00 -9.06
C THR A 290 31.61 -54.60 -8.48
N SER A 291 32.63 -53.76 -8.56
CA SER A 291 32.61 -52.31 -8.28
C SER A 291 31.62 -51.59 -9.17
N GLN A 292 30.74 -50.75 -8.62
CA GLN A 292 30.16 -49.62 -9.35
C GLN A 292 29.89 -48.40 -8.45
N ASN A 293 29.98 -47.28 -9.13
CA ASN A 293 30.29 -45.92 -8.72
C ASN A 293 29.07 -45.19 -8.14
N MET A 294 29.34 -44.27 -7.22
CA MET A 294 28.34 -43.43 -6.55
C MET A 294 27.91 -42.29 -7.50
N GLN A 295 26.65 -42.31 -7.95
CA GLN A 295 25.99 -41.14 -8.54
C GLN A 295 24.58 -41.01 -7.94
N VAL A 296 24.36 -39.91 -7.23
CA VAL A 296 23.07 -39.51 -6.65
C VAL A 296 22.27 -38.79 -7.72
N SER A 297 21.12 -39.36 -8.07
CA SER A 297 20.13 -38.79 -9.00
C SER A 297 19.16 -37.86 -8.29
N ILE A 298 18.95 -36.69 -8.89
CA ILE A 298 17.97 -35.66 -8.50
C ILE A 298 16.58 -36.12 -8.99
N PRO A 299 15.52 -36.12 -8.16
CA PRO A 299 14.17 -36.36 -8.65
C PRO A 299 13.58 -35.09 -9.26
N ASN A 300 13.21 -35.18 -10.54
CA ASN A 300 12.30 -34.26 -11.21
C ASN A 300 10.92 -34.32 -10.55
N THR A 301 10.38 -33.16 -10.16
CA THR A 301 8.94 -32.96 -9.98
C THR A 301 8.51 -31.85 -10.92
N ALA A 302 8.19 -32.23 -12.15
CA ALA A 302 7.19 -31.53 -12.91
C ALA A 302 5.81 -31.86 -12.33
N ASP A 303 4.90 -30.90 -12.49
CA ASP A 303 3.45 -30.99 -12.26
C ASP A 303 2.93 -30.42 -10.93
N SER A 304 2.55 -29.14 -10.98
CA SER A 304 1.31 -28.61 -10.42
C SER A 304 1.15 -27.15 -10.86
N THR A 305 0.90 -26.93 -12.16
CA THR A 305 0.26 -25.70 -12.64
C THR A 305 -1.23 -25.78 -12.36
N ALA A 306 -1.61 -25.76 -11.08
CA ALA A 306 -2.97 -25.48 -10.68
C ALA A 306 -3.21 -23.98 -10.88
N ARG A 307 -3.79 -23.63 -12.05
CA ARG A 307 -4.37 -22.31 -12.30
C ARG A 307 -5.47 -22.06 -11.28
N LEU A 308 -5.15 -21.31 -10.22
CA LEU A 308 -6.15 -20.68 -9.38
C LEU A 308 -6.73 -19.49 -10.17
N ASN A 309 -7.85 -19.71 -10.85
CA ASN A 309 -8.77 -18.64 -11.23
C ASN A 309 -9.43 -18.13 -9.93
N ILE A 310 -8.67 -17.34 -9.16
CA ILE A 310 -9.24 -16.51 -8.11
C ILE A 310 -9.73 -15.25 -8.81
N THR A 311 -11.04 -15.17 -9.06
CA THR A 311 -11.71 -13.89 -9.28
C THR A 311 -11.59 -13.10 -7.98
N ILE A 312 -10.61 -12.20 -7.95
CA ILE A 312 -10.42 -11.19 -6.90
C ILE A 312 -11.73 -10.41 -6.75
N PRO A 313 -12.27 -10.20 -5.54
CA PRO A 313 -13.46 -9.36 -5.38
C PRO A 313 -13.12 -7.95 -5.86
N SER A 314 -13.83 -7.51 -6.89
CA SER A 314 -13.64 -6.22 -7.53
C SER A 314 -13.73 -5.10 -6.50
N VAL A 315 -12.82 -4.14 -6.61
CA VAL A 315 -12.94 -2.81 -5.99
C VAL A 315 -14.39 -2.32 -6.13
N CYS A 316 -14.96 -1.68 -5.10
CA CYS A 316 -16.29 -1.08 -5.22
C CYS A 316 -16.21 0.05 -6.24
N GLU A 317 -16.48 -0.28 -7.50
CA GLU A 317 -16.56 0.63 -8.61
C GLU A 317 -17.85 1.45 -8.48
N TYR A 318 -17.76 2.72 -8.83
CA TYR A 318 -18.90 3.62 -8.94
C TYR A 318 -19.12 3.96 -10.40
N VAL A 319 -20.36 4.23 -10.78
CA VAL A 319 -20.72 4.71 -12.10
C VAL A 319 -21.24 6.13 -11.97
N CYS A 320 -20.76 7.03 -12.84
CA CYS A 320 -21.31 8.38 -12.95
C CYS A 320 -22.72 8.32 -13.55
N GLU A 321 -23.73 8.76 -12.80
CA GLU A 321 -25.10 8.94 -13.30
C GLU A 321 -25.34 10.38 -13.79
N PHE A 322 -24.64 11.36 -13.17
CA PHE A 322 -24.79 12.77 -13.48
C PHE A 322 -23.44 13.39 -13.85
N PRO A 323 -23.29 13.93 -15.07
CA PRO A 323 -22.02 14.49 -15.51
C PRO A 323 -21.64 15.70 -14.66
N TYR A 324 -20.33 15.89 -14.47
CA TYR A 324 -19.78 16.98 -13.68
C TYR A 324 -18.71 17.74 -14.46
N ARG A 325 -18.82 19.07 -14.47
CA ARG A 325 -17.83 19.97 -15.08
C ARG A 325 -17.00 20.62 -13.97
N PRO A 326 -15.67 20.45 -13.98
CA PRO A 326 -14.77 21.09 -13.04
C PRO A 326 -14.90 22.61 -13.07
N ALA A 327 -15.07 23.21 -11.90
CA ALA A 327 -14.92 24.63 -11.62
C ALA A 327 -13.47 24.98 -11.24
N LEU A 328 -12.75 24.04 -10.61
CA LEU A 328 -11.36 24.21 -10.17
C LEU A 328 -10.39 23.23 -10.86
N PRO A 329 -9.08 23.54 -10.94
CA PRO A 329 -8.09 22.69 -11.61
C PRO A 329 -7.86 21.33 -10.97
N ASP A 330 -8.17 21.19 -9.68
CA ASP A 330 -8.03 19.96 -8.88
C ASP A 330 -9.30 19.10 -8.89
N GLU A 331 -10.36 19.55 -9.58
CA GLU A 331 -11.61 18.81 -9.71
C GLU A 331 -11.60 17.87 -10.93
N LEU A 332 -12.19 16.69 -10.75
CA LEU A 332 -12.27 15.63 -11.75
C LEU A 332 -13.50 15.80 -12.63
N ALA A 333 -13.31 15.91 -13.94
CA ALA A 333 -14.42 15.88 -14.89
C ALA A 333 -15.06 14.48 -14.95
N LEU A 334 -16.40 14.45 -14.90
CA LEU A 334 -17.18 13.22 -15.01
C LEU A 334 -18.16 13.32 -16.17
N GLU A 335 -18.32 12.25 -16.93
CA GLU A 335 -19.50 12.08 -17.78
C GLU A 335 -20.22 10.79 -17.42
N VAL A 336 -21.48 10.70 -17.84
CA VAL A 336 -22.34 9.53 -17.60
C VAL A 336 -21.64 8.26 -18.06
N ASP A 337 -21.80 7.19 -17.30
CA ASP A 337 -21.21 5.86 -17.49
C ASP A 337 -19.69 5.77 -17.23
N ASP A 338 -19.05 6.85 -16.79
CA ASP A 338 -17.68 6.73 -16.28
C ASP A 338 -17.63 5.81 -15.07
N VAL A 339 -16.61 4.95 -15.04
CA VAL A 339 -16.33 4.07 -13.91
C VAL A 339 -15.29 4.77 -13.04
N ILE A 340 -15.64 5.02 -11.79
CA ILE A 340 -14.82 5.76 -10.83
C ILE A 340 -14.51 4.88 -9.64
N VAL A 341 -13.28 4.96 -9.17
CA VAL A 341 -12.88 4.42 -7.88
C VAL A 341 -12.73 5.58 -6.91
N ILE A 342 -13.46 5.53 -5.80
CA ILE A 342 -13.38 6.54 -4.75
C ILE A 342 -12.13 6.29 -3.92
N VAL A 343 -11.21 7.26 -3.92
CA VAL A 343 -9.98 7.27 -3.14
C VAL A 343 -10.26 7.75 -1.72
N TRP A 344 -11.07 8.82 -1.58
CA TRP A 344 -11.41 9.44 -0.30
C TRP A 344 -12.77 10.13 -0.37
N THR A 345 -13.50 10.18 0.75
CA THR A 345 -14.75 10.94 0.89
C THR A 345 -14.61 12.00 1.97
N PHE A 346 -15.14 13.19 1.72
CA PHE A 346 -15.26 14.27 2.69
C PHE A 346 -16.67 14.29 3.30
N ASP A 347 -16.83 14.94 4.45
CA ASP A 347 -18.10 15.04 5.18
C ASP A 347 -19.07 16.09 4.61
N ASP A 348 -18.59 16.91 3.68
CA ASP A 348 -19.35 17.95 2.97
C ASP A 348 -20.01 17.48 1.66
N GLY A 349 -19.92 16.18 1.36
CA GLY A 349 -20.51 15.57 0.16
C GLY A 349 -19.58 15.54 -1.05
N TRP A 350 -18.31 15.88 -0.90
CA TRP A 350 -17.28 15.69 -1.93
C TRP A 350 -16.51 14.40 -1.76
N ALA A 351 -15.87 13.95 -2.84
CA ALA A 351 -14.91 12.86 -2.82
C ALA A 351 -13.73 13.15 -3.73
N VAL A 352 -12.58 12.56 -3.41
CA VAL A 352 -11.48 12.39 -4.36
C VAL A 352 -11.60 11.00 -4.95
N GLY A 353 -11.48 10.89 -6.25
CA GLY A 353 -11.41 9.58 -6.89
C GLY A 353 -10.67 9.61 -8.20
N ARG A 354 -10.54 8.43 -8.78
CA ARG A 354 -9.84 8.20 -10.03
C ARG A 354 -10.80 7.64 -11.05
N ASN A 355 -10.86 8.28 -12.21
CA ASN A 355 -11.68 7.83 -13.32
C ASN A 355 -10.97 6.69 -14.06
N LEU A 356 -11.51 5.48 -13.97
CA LEU A 356 -10.94 4.30 -14.63
C LEU A 356 -11.27 4.25 -16.12
N SER A 357 -12.38 4.86 -16.56
CA SER A 357 -12.82 4.82 -17.97
C SER A 357 -11.93 5.66 -18.88
N ARG A 358 -11.54 6.85 -18.42
CA ARG A 358 -10.83 7.87 -19.23
C ARG A 358 -9.55 8.37 -18.60
N GLY A 359 -9.20 7.87 -17.42
CA GLY A 359 -8.06 8.37 -16.64
C GLY A 359 -8.36 9.72 -16.00
N GLY A 360 -7.43 10.16 -15.15
CA GLY A 360 -7.58 11.40 -14.38
C GLY A 360 -8.00 11.14 -12.93
N GLU A 361 -7.62 12.07 -12.07
CA GLU A 361 -7.85 12.05 -10.63
C GLU A 361 -8.14 13.47 -10.16
N GLY A 362 -9.04 13.60 -9.19
CA GLY A 362 -9.41 14.90 -8.64
C GLY A 362 -10.68 14.81 -7.79
N ALA A 363 -11.10 15.96 -7.28
CA ALA A 363 -12.29 16.09 -6.46
C ALA A 363 -13.58 16.13 -7.31
N PHE A 364 -14.65 15.49 -6.85
CA PHE A 364 -15.98 15.58 -7.47
C PHE A 364 -17.09 15.40 -6.43
N PRO A 365 -18.32 15.85 -6.71
CA PRO A 365 -19.45 15.66 -5.81
C PRO A 365 -19.89 14.20 -5.74
N MET A 366 -20.03 13.63 -4.55
CA MET A 366 -20.51 12.26 -4.35
C MET A 366 -21.90 12.02 -4.96
N ALA A 367 -22.71 13.07 -5.06
CA ALA A 367 -24.04 13.00 -5.67
C ALA A 367 -24.02 12.66 -7.18
N CYS A 368 -22.87 12.76 -7.85
CA CYS A 368 -22.74 12.45 -9.27
C CYS A 368 -22.63 10.95 -9.57
N VAL A 369 -22.36 10.11 -8.56
CA VAL A 369 -21.98 8.71 -8.77
C VAL A 369 -22.83 7.75 -7.92
N THR A 370 -23.00 6.52 -8.42
CA THR A 370 -23.70 5.41 -7.74
C THR A 370 -22.82 4.16 -7.69
N VAL A 371 -23.08 3.23 -6.77
CA VAL A 371 -22.33 1.96 -6.71
C VAL A 371 -22.65 1.12 -7.95
N LYS A 372 -21.61 0.67 -8.67
CA LYS A 372 -21.73 -0.25 -9.80
C LYS A 372 -22.21 -1.61 -9.29
N GLN A 373 -23.45 -1.97 -9.60
CA GLN A 373 -23.98 -3.29 -9.29
C GLN A 373 -23.23 -4.32 -10.14
N VAL A 374 -22.63 -5.32 -9.50
CA VAL A 374 -22.06 -6.48 -10.20
C VAL A 374 -23.20 -7.45 -10.43
N ASP A 375 -23.68 -7.57 -11.66
CA ASP A 375 -24.65 -8.61 -12.03
C ASP A 375 -24.00 -9.98 -11.76
N ASN A 376 -24.49 -10.67 -10.73
CA ASN A 376 -24.07 -12.03 -10.43
C ASN A 376 -24.39 -12.92 -11.64
N VAL A 377 -23.36 -13.57 -12.18
CA VAL A 377 -23.46 -14.57 -13.26
C VAL A 377 -24.48 -15.63 -12.85
N GLU A 378 -25.60 -15.65 -13.57
CA GLU A 378 -26.63 -16.66 -13.46
C GLU A 378 -26.03 -18.02 -13.78
N TYR A 379 -25.88 -18.87 -12.76
CA TYR A 379 -25.35 -20.22 -12.89
C TYR A 379 -26.36 -21.08 -13.66
N THR A 380 -26.15 -21.22 -14.98
CA THR A 380 -26.80 -22.28 -15.76
C THR A 380 -26.20 -23.62 -15.34
N GLY A 381 -26.89 -24.33 -14.43
CA GLY A 381 -26.51 -25.65 -13.93
C GLY A 381 -27.69 -26.62 -13.97
N ALA A 382 -27.55 -27.66 -14.79
CA ALA A 382 -28.49 -28.72 -15.12
C ALA A 382 -29.36 -29.34 -14.00
N THR A 383 -30.60 -29.67 -14.40
CA THR A 383 -31.62 -30.54 -13.79
C THR A 383 -31.10 -31.87 -13.23
N PRO A 384 -31.74 -32.39 -12.16
CA PRO A 384 -32.28 -33.75 -12.20
C PRO A 384 -33.81 -33.79 -12.02
N GLN A 385 -34.45 -34.67 -12.79
CA GLN A 385 -35.88 -34.91 -12.83
C GLN A 385 -36.41 -35.56 -11.55
N THR A 386 -37.58 -35.12 -11.08
CA THR A 386 -38.65 -36.00 -10.56
C THR A 386 -40.01 -35.38 -10.94
N GLY A 387 -40.89 -36.20 -11.52
CA GLY A 387 -42.12 -35.76 -12.19
C GLY A 387 -43.37 -35.63 -11.32
N GLY A 388 -44.40 -34.94 -11.85
CA GLY A 388 -45.76 -35.00 -11.27
C GLY A 388 -46.81 -33.91 -11.61
N ILE A 389 -47.07 -33.61 -12.91
CA ILE A 389 -48.41 -33.34 -13.54
C ILE A 389 -49.18 -31.99 -13.24
N PRO A 390 -49.95 -31.40 -14.20
CA PRO A 390 -49.96 -29.95 -14.51
C PRO A 390 -51.32 -29.19 -14.49
N ARG A 391 -51.26 -27.88 -14.86
CA ARG A 391 -52.26 -26.86 -15.39
C ARG A 391 -52.41 -25.61 -14.49
N ARG A 392 -52.48 -24.36 -14.99
CA ARG A 392 -53.27 -23.79 -16.10
C ARG A 392 -52.65 -22.49 -16.70
N THR A 393 -52.43 -22.52 -18.02
CA THR A 393 -52.80 -21.51 -19.07
C THR A 393 -52.64 -19.98 -18.89
N SER A 394 -51.80 -19.40 -19.76
CA SER A 394 -51.97 -18.22 -20.65
C SER A 394 -52.88 -17.04 -20.23
N SER A 395 -52.30 -15.83 -20.26
CA SER A 395 -52.84 -14.77 -21.14
C SER A 395 -51.75 -13.82 -21.65
N LYS A 396 -51.50 -13.91 -22.95
CA LYS A 396 -50.87 -12.90 -23.79
C LYS A 396 -51.85 -11.70 -23.90
N ARG A 397 -51.39 -10.46 -23.71
CA ARG A 397 -52.12 -9.30 -24.26
C ARG A 397 -51.13 -8.31 -24.87
N THR A 398 -51.04 -8.39 -26.19
CA THR A 398 -50.44 -7.42 -27.10
C THR A 398 -51.31 -6.17 -27.25
N SER A 399 -50.63 -5.02 -27.32
CA SER A 399 -50.88 -3.84 -28.18
C SER A 399 -52.28 -3.22 -28.29
N ASN A 400 -52.39 -1.91 -28.03
CA ASN A 400 -52.75 -0.92 -29.07
C ASN A 400 -52.76 0.54 -28.55
N ARG A 401 -51.99 1.41 -29.22
CA ARG A 401 -52.29 2.84 -29.49
C ARG A 401 -53.37 2.90 -30.61
N PRO A 402 -53.94 4.05 -31.05
CA PRO A 402 -53.95 5.43 -30.56
C PRO A 402 -55.36 6.09 -30.58
N LYS A 403 -55.50 7.34 -30.09
CA LYS A 403 -56.07 8.47 -30.87
C LYS A 403 -56.07 9.80 -30.10
N SER A 404 -55.88 10.85 -30.88
CA SER A 404 -55.92 12.29 -30.61
C SER A 404 -57.36 12.84 -30.54
N LEU A 405 -57.43 14.18 -30.40
CA LEU A 405 -58.55 15.14 -30.40
C LEU A 405 -58.98 15.49 -28.97
N SER A 406 -58.91 16.75 -28.53
CA SER A 406 -59.22 18.02 -29.21
C SER A 406 -58.33 19.16 -28.75
#